data_AF-A0A973YXI4-F1
#
_entry.id   AF-A0A973YXI4-F1
#
_cell.length_a   1.000
_cell.length_b   1.000
_cell.length_c   1.000
_cell.angle_alpha   90.00
_cell.angle_beta   90.00
_cell.angle_gamma   90.00
#
_symmetry.space_group_name_H-M   'P 1'
#
loop_
_entity.id
_entity.type
_entity.pdbx_description
1 polymer ?
#
loop_
_entity_poly.entity_id
_entity_poly.type
_entity_poly.pdbx_seq_one_letter_code
_entity_poly.pdbx_strand_id
1 'polypeptide(L)' 'MTVLLREAIGDRLRHARTTQRRTLREVSRTARVSLGYLSEVERGRKEASSELL' A
#
# COMPACT_ATOMS: atom_id res chain seq x y z
N MET A 1 8.99 -18.64 9.54
CA MET A 1 8.99 -17.59 8.49
C MET A 1 9.08 -16.24 9.19
N THR A 2 10.14 -15.47 8.95
CA THR A 2 10.24 -14.08 9.41
C THR A 2 9.42 -13.20 8.47
N VAL A 3 8.28 -12.71 8.94
CA VAL A 3 7.48 -11.71 8.20
C VAL A 3 8.26 -10.41 8.23
N LEU A 4 8.52 -9.83 7.06
CA LEU A 4 9.18 -8.53 6.97
C LEU A 4 8.16 -7.44 7.28
N LEU A 5 8.56 -6.42 8.04
CA LEU A 5 7.66 -5.33 8.46
C LEU A 5 6.89 -4.71 7.27
N ARG A 6 7.56 -4.57 6.12
CA ARG A 6 6.96 -4.07 4.87
C ARG A 6 5.83 -4.95 4.31
N GLU A 7 5.89 -6.27 4.51
CA GLU A 7 4.85 -7.19 4.06
C GLU A 7 3.60 -7.05 4.94
N ALA A 8 3.80 -7.01 6.26
CA ALA A 8 2.70 -6.78 7.21
C ALA A 8 2.01 -5.42 7.00
N ILE A 9 2.79 -4.37 6.68
CA ILE A 9 2.24 -3.05 6.33
C ILE A 9 1.51 -3.09 4.99
N GLY A 10 2.10 -3.71 3.96
CA GLY A 10 1.48 -3.87 2.64
C GLY A 10 0.13 -4.58 2.71
N ASP A 11 0.06 -5.65 3.50
CA ASP A 11 -1.17 -6.40 3.73
C ASP A 11 -2.23 -5.58 4.47
N ARG A 12 -1.84 -4.82 5.50
CA ARG A 12 -2.74 -3.88 6.21
C ARG A 12 -3.30 -2.83 5.26
N LEU A 13 -2.47 -2.22 4.41
CA LEU A 13 -2.89 -1.22 3.43
C LEU A 13 -3.86 -1.80 2.40
N ARG A 14 -3.52 -2.97 1.85
CA ARG A 14 -4.38 -3.69 0.91
C ARG A 14 -5.72 -4.02 1.55
N HIS A 15 -5.72 -4.52 2.79
CA HIS A 15 -6.93 -4.85 3.52
C HIS A 15 -7.82 -3.61 3.73
N ALA A 16 -7.25 -2.51 4.23
CA ALA A 16 -7.98 -1.26 4.42
C ALA A 16 -8.60 -0.75 3.12
N ARG A 17 -7.85 -0.78 2.01
CA ARG A 17 -8.34 -0.38 0.69
C ARG A 17 -9.50 -1.28 0.21
N THR A 18 -9.36 -2.60 0.33
CA THR A 18 -10.40 -3.54 -0.12
C THR A 18 -11.66 -3.49 0.73
N THR A 19 -11.53 -3.27 2.04
CA THR A 19 -12.67 -3.11 2.95
C THR A 19 -13.44 -1.83 2.63
N GLN A 20 -12.76 -0.77 2.20
CA GLN A 20 -13.39 0.45 1.69
C GLN A 20 -13.92 0.32 0.24
N ARG A 21 -13.76 -0.85 -0.41
CA ARG A 21 -14.08 -1.08 -1.83
C ARG A 21 -13.42 -0.10 -2.79
N ARG A 22 -12.25 0.42 -2.42
CA ARG A 22 -11.48 1.37 -3.24
C ARG A 22 -10.51 0.63 -4.15
N THR A 23 -10.35 1.15 -5.36
CA THR A 23 -9.33 0.73 -6.31
C THR A 23 -7.99 1.35 -5.96
N LEU A 24 -6.90 0.73 -6.43
CA LEU A 24 -5.55 1.31 -6.34
C LEU A 24 -5.50 2.71 -6.96
N ARG A 25 -6.24 2.95 -8.05
CA ARG A 25 -6.29 4.24 -8.75
C ARG A 25 -6.94 5.34 -7.90
N GLU A 26 -8.02 5.01 -7.19
CA GLU A 26 -8.68 5.97 -6.30
C GLU A 26 -7.80 6.32 -5.10
N VAL A 27 -7.15 5.33 -4.49
CA VAL A 27 -6.24 5.57 -3.36
C VAL A 27 -5.00 6.32 -3.81
N SER A 28 -4.38 5.93 -4.93
CA SER A 28 -3.17 6.59 -5.44
C SER A 28 -3.42 8.07 -5.76
N ARG A 29 -4.60 8.39 -6.32
CA ARG A 29 -4.99 9.79 -6.58
C ARG A 29 -5.15 10.58 -5.28
N THR A 30 -5.81 10.03 -4.27
CA THR A 30 -5.99 10.70 -2.97
C THR A 30 -4.67 10.88 -2.24
N ALA A 31 -3.81 9.86 -2.25
CA ALA A 31 -2.51 9.87 -1.58
C ALA A 31 -1.41 10.58 -2.39
N ARG A 32 -1.73 11.11 -3.58
CA ARG A 32 -0.77 11.79 -4.49
C ARG A 32 0.46 10.95 -4.84
N VAL A 33 0.32 9.63 -4.85
CA VAL A 33 1.36 8.70 -5.25
C VAL A 33 1.02 8.04 -6.57
N SER A 34 2.02 7.47 -7.24
CA SER A 34 1.76 6.70 -8.45
C SER A 34 1.05 5.38 -8.13
N LEU A 35 0.18 4.93 -9.04
CA LEU A 35 -0.50 3.63 -8.91
C LEU A 35 0.49 2.48 -8.81
N GLY A 36 1.58 2.53 -9.59
CA GLY A 36 2.65 1.54 -9.55
C GLY A 36 3.35 1.49 -8.20
N TYR A 37 3.65 2.65 -7.60
CA TYR A 37 4.25 2.72 -6.28
C TYR A 37 3.35 2.09 -5.21
N LEU A 38 2.07 2.49 -5.16
CA LEU A 38 1.10 1.92 -4.22
C LEU A 38 0.96 0.40 -4.39
N SER A 39 0.99 -0.08 -5.64
CA SER A 39 0.92 -1.51 -5.94
C SER A 39 2.15 -2.29 -5.47
N GLU A 40 3.34 -1.70 -5.47
CA GLU A 40 4.55 -2.37 -4.97
C GLU A 40 4.61 -2.36 -3.43
N VAL A 41 4.07 -1.30 -2.80
CA VAL A 41 3.92 -1.20 -1.35
C VAL A 41 2.93 -2.25 -0.83
N GLU A 42 1.74 -2.37 -1.42
CA GLU A 42 0.75 -3.39 -1.02
C GLU A 42 1.22 -4.84 -1.23
N ARG A 43 2.28 -5.05 -2.01
CA ARG A 43 2.92 -6.36 -2.22
C ARG A 43 4.15 -6.58 -1.34
N GLY A 44 4.48 -5.64 -0.45
CA GLY A 44 5.69 -5.70 0.37
C GLY A 44 7.00 -5.64 -0.42
N ARG A 45 6.97 -5.19 -1.69
CA ARG A 45 8.17 -5.05 -2.54
C ARG A 45 8.88 -3.72 -2.34
N LYS A 46 8.15 -2.70 -1.91
CA LYS A 46 8.68 -1.40 -1.48
C LYS A 46 8.29 -1.12 -0.05
N GLU A 47 9.18 -0.45 0.69
CA GLU A 47 8.82 0.13 1.97
C GLU A 47 7.88 1.32 1.72
N ALA A 48 6.82 1.41 2.53
CA ALA A 48 6.02 2.63 2.59
C ALA A 48 6.92 3.72 3.16
N SER A 49 7.53 4.52 2.29
CA SER A 49 8.39 5.63 2.72
C SER A 49 7.59 6.60 3.58
N SER A 50 8.25 7.28 4.51
CA SER A 50 7.68 8.27 5.42
C SER A 50 6.99 9.48 4.75
N GLU A 51 6.89 9.53 3.42
CA GLU A 51 6.14 10.53 2.65
C GLU A 51 4.63 10.20 2.53
N LEU A 52 4.21 8.99 2.95
CA LEU A 52 2.80 8.54 2.90
C LEU A 52 2.03 8.71 4.23
N LEU A 53 2.71 9.08 5.33
CA LEU A 53 2.11 9.30 6.66
C LEU A 53 1.68 10.77 6.83
#